data_AF-A0A8S4R273-F1
#
_entry.id   AF-A0A8S4R273-F1
#
_cell.length_a   1.000
_cell.length_b   1.000
_cell.length_c   1.000
_cell.angle_alpha   90.00
_cell.angle_beta   90.00
_cell.angle_gamma   90.00
#
_symmetry.space_group_name_H-M   'P 1'
#
loop_
_entity.id
_entity.type
_entity.pdbx_description
1 polymer ?
#
loop_
_entity_poly.entity_id
_entity_poly.type
_entity_poly.pdbx_seq_one_letter_code
_entity_poly.pdbx_strand_id
1 'polypeptide(L)'
;VLLVSTQNGFPAPPRYVPKSTTATELFRSYSQVDNIEIYKQDSPSFYRMFNLVTNFDKMNSTDYVQYALTATMLTLYLENFTSFFEFLSSKMPRKLPLEELRLFAAANLLRSLGQLVCNGHATLSLATVDDDDCGNGRTVSEREVRRATAIYPSAAMMNHSCDPNIINT
;
A
#
# COMPACT_ATOMS: atom_id res chain seq x y z
N VAL A 1 3.39 4.25 -1.50
CA VAL A 1 4.22 3.26 -2.26
C VAL A 1 4.85 3.90 -3.48
N LEU A 2 4.08 4.39 -4.47
CA LEU A 2 4.61 4.99 -5.71
C LEU A 2 5.73 6.01 -5.49
N LEU A 3 5.52 7.05 -4.66
CA LEU A 3 6.53 8.08 -4.43
C LEU A 3 7.81 7.54 -3.77
N VAL A 4 7.66 6.71 -2.74
CA VAL A 4 8.79 6.08 -2.02
C VAL A 4 9.59 5.16 -2.95
N SER A 5 8.90 4.32 -3.74
CA SER A 5 9.54 3.47 -4.74
C SER A 5 10.23 4.29 -5.83
N THR A 6 9.64 5.42 -6.24
CA THR A 6 10.26 6.30 -7.23
C THR A 6 11.52 6.94 -6.66
N GLN A 7 11.48 7.43 -5.42
CA GLN A 7 12.65 8.03 -4.77
C GLN A 7 13.82 7.05 -4.67
N ASN A 8 13.54 5.81 -4.22
CA ASN A 8 14.54 4.77 -4.01
C ASN A 8 14.94 4.03 -5.31
N GLY A 9 14.14 4.16 -6.37
CA GLY A 9 14.24 3.34 -7.58
C GLY A 9 13.41 2.06 -7.44
N PHE A 10 12.68 1.72 -8.51
CA PHE A 10 11.92 0.48 -8.55
C PHE A 10 12.87 -0.72 -8.65
N PRO A 11 12.65 -1.79 -7.86
CA PRO A 11 13.53 -2.95 -7.90
C PRO A 11 13.39 -3.70 -9.23
N ALA A 12 14.48 -4.35 -9.65
CA ALA A 12 14.47 -5.14 -10.87
C ALA A 12 13.59 -6.40 -10.72
N PRO A 13 12.67 -6.70 -11.65
CA PRO A 13 11.90 -7.94 -11.64
C PRO A 13 12.78 -9.19 -11.59
N PRO A 14 12.25 -10.35 -11.14
CA PRO A 14 12.99 -11.60 -11.11
C PRO A 14 13.61 -11.95 -12.48
N ARG A 15 14.84 -12.48 -12.46
CA ARG A 15 15.66 -12.69 -13.67
C ARG A 15 15.04 -13.64 -14.70
N TYR A 16 14.16 -14.54 -14.27
CA TYR A 16 13.48 -15.50 -15.16
C TYR A 16 12.31 -14.88 -15.92
N VAL A 17 11.87 -13.66 -15.57
CA VAL A 17 10.77 -13.00 -16.25
C VAL A 17 11.28 -12.31 -17.52
N PRO A 18 10.62 -12.49 -18.68
CA PRO A 18 10.99 -11.84 -19.93
C PRO A 18 11.13 -10.31 -19.80
N LYS A 19 11.81 -9.71 -20.78
CA LYS A 19 11.91 -8.26 -20.87
C LYS A 19 10.52 -7.67 -21.17
N SER A 20 9.92 -7.07 -20.14
CA SER A 20 8.69 -6.32 -20.18
C SER A 20 8.90 -5.01 -20.95
N THR A 21 8.14 -4.82 -22.02
CA THR A 21 8.14 -3.58 -22.82
C THR A 21 6.91 -2.71 -22.53
N THR A 22 5.93 -3.26 -21.80
CA THR A 22 4.70 -2.56 -21.39
C THR A 22 4.56 -2.45 -19.87
N ALA A 23 3.75 -1.50 -19.42
CA ALA A 23 3.35 -1.31 -18.03
C ALA A 23 2.71 -2.57 -17.46
N THR A 24 1.81 -3.19 -18.23
CA THR A 24 1.07 -4.40 -17.83
C THR A 24 2.02 -5.56 -17.55
N GLU A 25 2.99 -5.80 -18.44
CA GLU A 25 3.99 -6.85 -18.26
C GLU A 25 4.88 -6.57 -17.05
N LEU A 26 5.35 -5.33 -16.89
CA LEU A 26 6.18 -4.96 -15.75
C LEU A 26 5.42 -5.10 -14.44
N PHE A 27 4.18 -4.62 -14.38
CA PHE A 27 3.32 -4.73 -13.22
C PHE A 27 3.06 -6.18 -12.85
N ARG A 28 2.77 -7.04 -13.83
CA ARG A 28 2.60 -8.49 -13.65
C ARG A 28 3.89 -9.18 -13.19
N SER A 29 5.05 -8.72 -13.67
CA SER A 29 6.34 -9.31 -13.24
C SER A 29 6.59 -9.14 -11.74
N TYR A 30 6.09 -8.05 -11.14
CA TYR A 30 6.23 -7.81 -9.70
C TYR A 30 5.33 -8.70 -8.85
N SER A 31 4.22 -9.21 -9.39
CA SER A 31 3.36 -10.18 -8.70
C SER A 31 3.85 -11.63 -8.81
N GLN A 32 4.91 -11.88 -9.60
CA GLN A 32 5.48 -13.23 -9.78
C GLN A 32 6.56 -13.56 -8.74
N VAL A 33 6.86 -12.65 -7.82
CA VAL A 33 7.77 -12.93 -6.71
C VAL A 33 7.04 -13.71 -5.63
N ASP A 34 7.65 -14.81 -5.17
CA ASP A 34 7.05 -15.71 -4.18
C ASP A 34 6.68 -15.00 -2.87
N ASN A 35 5.49 -15.26 -2.35
CA ASN A 35 4.93 -14.56 -1.19
C ASN A 35 5.64 -14.87 0.13
N ILE A 36 6.42 -15.95 0.21
CA ILE A 36 7.11 -16.38 1.42
C ILE A 36 8.59 -15.98 1.34
N GLU A 37 9.25 -16.22 0.20
CA GLU A 37 10.66 -15.89 0.01
C GLU A 37 10.93 -14.38 0.09
N ILE A 38 9.95 -13.52 -0.23
CA ILE A 38 10.08 -12.06 -0.04
C ILE A 38 10.28 -11.65 1.43
N TYR A 39 9.91 -12.50 2.39
CA TYR A 39 10.11 -12.24 3.82
C TYR A 39 11.34 -12.96 4.39
N LYS A 40 11.86 -13.98 3.71
CA LYS A 40 13.01 -14.78 4.15
C LYS A 40 14.34 -14.27 3.60
N GLN A 41 14.32 -13.73 2.40
CA GLN A 41 15.50 -13.13 1.76
C GLN A 41 15.48 -11.62 1.99
N ASP A 42 16.64 -10.97 1.89
CA ASP A 42 16.80 -9.50 1.98
C ASP A 42 16.20 -8.81 0.73
N SER A 43 14.92 -9.08 0.48
CA SER A 43 14.19 -8.61 -0.67
C SER A 43 13.73 -7.17 -0.44
N PRO A 44 13.72 -6.34 -1.49
CA PRO A 44 13.22 -4.98 -1.41
C PRO A 44 11.84 -4.91 -0.76
N SER A 45 11.66 -4.01 0.20
CA SER A 45 10.38 -3.80 0.91
C SER A 45 9.20 -3.52 -0.03
N PHE A 46 9.49 -3.02 -1.23
CA PHE A 46 8.52 -2.90 -2.32
C PHE A 46 7.75 -4.20 -2.58
N TYR A 47 8.42 -5.36 -2.67
CA TYR A 47 7.74 -6.62 -2.99
C TYR A 47 6.79 -7.06 -1.90
N ARG A 48 7.18 -6.90 -0.64
CA ARG A 48 6.33 -7.19 0.53
C ARG A 48 5.06 -6.36 0.50
N MET A 49 5.17 -5.08 0.20
CA MET A 49 4.01 -4.20 0.05
C MET A 49 3.20 -4.53 -1.21
N PHE A 50 3.86 -4.74 -2.35
CA PHE A 50 3.21 -4.98 -3.64
C PHE A 50 2.41 -6.28 -3.64
N ASN A 51 2.85 -7.32 -2.93
CA ASN A 51 2.13 -8.61 -2.87
C ASN A 51 1.00 -8.67 -1.84
N LEU A 52 0.73 -7.60 -1.08
CA LEU A 52 -0.47 -7.55 -0.24
C LEU A 52 -1.74 -7.57 -1.09
N VAL A 53 -2.79 -8.21 -0.56
CA VAL A 53 -4.09 -8.34 -1.22
C VAL A 53 -4.79 -6.99 -1.33
N THR A 54 -5.50 -6.75 -2.44
CA THR A 54 -6.35 -5.56 -2.61
C THR A 54 -7.83 -5.84 -2.34
N ASN A 55 -8.24 -7.11 -2.35
CA ASN A 55 -9.64 -7.58 -2.31
C ASN A 55 -10.60 -6.84 -3.25
N PHE A 56 -10.11 -6.38 -4.41
CA PHE A 56 -10.96 -5.69 -5.39
C PHE A 56 -12.12 -6.56 -5.90
N ASP A 57 -11.93 -7.87 -5.94
CA ASP A 57 -12.95 -8.87 -6.28
C ASP A 57 -14.11 -8.94 -5.28
N LYS A 58 -13.87 -8.52 -4.03
CA LYS A 58 -14.86 -8.51 -2.94
C LYS A 58 -15.39 -7.11 -2.63
N MET A 59 -14.84 -6.10 -3.31
CA MET A 59 -15.16 -4.69 -3.06
C MET A 59 -16.45 -4.30 -3.78
N ASN A 60 -17.23 -3.42 -3.15
CA ASN A 60 -18.38 -2.82 -3.83
C ASN A 60 -17.92 -2.06 -5.08
N SER A 61 -18.69 -2.17 -6.17
CA SER A 61 -18.35 -1.55 -7.45
C SER A 61 -18.26 -0.02 -7.35
N THR A 62 -19.09 0.61 -6.52
CA THR A 62 -19.02 2.07 -6.27
C THR A 62 -17.68 2.48 -5.69
N ASP A 63 -17.19 1.76 -4.67
CA ASP A 63 -15.90 2.05 -4.02
C ASP A 63 -14.74 1.81 -4.99
N TYR A 64 -14.81 0.73 -5.76
CA TYR A 64 -13.81 0.43 -6.78
C TYR A 64 -13.72 1.53 -7.84
N VAL A 65 -14.85 2.02 -8.34
CA VAL A 65 -14.92 3.14 -9.28
C VAL A 65 -14.35 4.43 -8.65
N GLN A 66 -14.67 4.71 -7.38
CA GLN A 66 -14.12 5.87 -6.67
C GLN A 66 -12.60 5.81 -6.54
N TYR A 67 -12.03 4.64 -6.21
CA TYR A 67 -10.58 4.47 -6.13
C TYR A 67 -9.91 4.55 -7.50
N ALA A 68 -10.54 3.99 -8.55
CA ALA A 68 -10.04 4.11 -9.92
C ALA A 68 -10.05 5.57 -10.40
N LEU A 69 -11.12 6.32 -10.12
CA LEU A 69 -11.22 7.74 -10.43
C LEU A 69 -10.14 8.53 -9.67
N THR A 70 -9.97 8.27 -8.37
CA THR A 70 -8.97 8.93 -7.54
C THR A 70 -7.55 8.66 -8.05
N ALA A 71 -7.22 7.40 -8.36
CA ALA A 71 -5.92 7.04 -8.94
C ALA A 71 -5.68 7.74 -10.28
N THR A 72 -6.70 7.86 -11.12
CA THR A 72 -6.64 8.57 -12.40
C THR A 72 -6.40 10.07 -12.19
N MET A 73 -7.18 10.71 -11.32
CA MET A 73 -7.03 12.14 -11.01
C MET A 73 -5.65 12.46 -10.43
N LEU A 74 -5.14 11.62 -9.53
CA LEU A 74 -3.79 11.78 -8.99
C LEU A 74 -2.71 11.60 -10.06
N THR A 75 -2.89 10.66 -10.98
CA THR A 75 -1.98 10.46 -12.12
C THR A 75 -1.96 11.69 -13.02
N LEU A 76 -3.13 12.23 -13.37
CA LEU A 76 -3.27 13.46 -14.14
C LEU A 76 -2.65 14.65 -13.40
N TYR A 77 -2.82 14.71 -12.07
CA TYR A 77 -2.21 15.77 -11.27
C TYR A 77 -0.67 15.71 -11.35
N LEU A 78 -0.09 14.52 -11.16
CA LEU A 78 1.35 14.29 -11.27
C LEU A 78 1.86 14.63 -12.69
N GLU A 79 1.07 14.36 -13.72
CA GLU A 79 1.43 14.66 -15.11
C GLU A 79 1.43 16.15 -15.43
N ASN A 80 0.38 16.85 -15.02
CA ASN A 80 0.14 18.23 -15.47
C ASN A 80 0.76 19.29 -14.55
N PHE A 81 0.99 18.95 -13.27
CA PHE A 81 1.41 19.93 -12.26
C PHE A 81 2.78 19.61 -11.64
N THR A 82 3.48 18.58 -12.12
CA THR A 82 4.82 18.22 -11.61
C THR A 82 5.70 17.65 -12.72
N SER A 83 7.02 17.58 -12.50
CA SER A 83 7.97 16.85 -13.36
C SER A 83 8.10 15.36 -12.99
N PHE A 84 7.11 14.80 -12.29
CA PHE A 84 7.18 13.46 -11.72
C PHE A 84 7.51 12.37 -12.75
N PHE A 85 6.93 12.42 -13.95
CA PHE A 85 7.16 11.39 -14.95
C PHE A 85 8.55 11.44 -15.61
N GLU A 86 9.17 12.61 -15.68
CA GLU A 86 10.57 12.75 -16.09
C GLU A 86 11.48 12.08 -15.05
N PHE A 87 11.23 12.37 -13.77
CA PHE A 87 11.96 11.76 -12.67
C PHE A 87 11.72 10.24 -12.59
N LEU A 88 10.47 9.79 -12.71
CA LEU A 88 10.08 8.38 -12.69
C LEU A 88 10.80 7.59 -13.77
N SER A 89 10.89 8.11 -14.99
CA SER A 89 11.58 7.45 -16.10
C SER A 89 13.02 7.06 -15.76
N SER A 90 13.74 7.91 -15.00
CA SER A 90 15.11 7.65 -14.54
C SER A 90 15.22 6.61 -13.42
N LYS A 91 14.10 6.27 -12.77
CA LYS A 91 14.00 5.42 -11.58
C LYS A 91 13.43 4.04 -11.87
N MET A 92 13.00 3.80 -13.11
CA MET A 92 12.51 2.51 -13.54
C MET A 92 13.67 1.56 -13.85
N PRO A 93 13.54 0.25 -13.56
CA PRO A 93 14.56 -0.74 -13.89
C PRO A 93 14.70 -0.94 -15.42
N ARG A 94 13.73 -0.45 -16.20
CA ARG A 94 13.66 -0.56 -17.66
C ARG A 94 13.04 0.71 -18.22
N LYS A 95 13.50 1.15 -19.40
CA LYS A 95 12.90 2.28 -20.12
C LYS A 95 11.53 1.86 -20.66
N LEU A 96 10.52 2.65 -20.32
CA LEU A 96 9.16 2.51 -20.85
C LEU A 96 8.77 3.82 -21.57
N PRO A 97 7.93 3.75 -22.61
CA PRO A 97 7.28 4.92 -23.18
C PRO A 97 6.50 5.71 -22.12
N LEU A 98 6.33 7.01 -22.33
CA LEU A 98 5.67 7.90 -21.37
C LEU A 98 4.23 7.46 -21.05
N GLU A 99 3.48 7.01 -22.06
CA GLU A 99 2.12 6.49 -21.89
C GLU A 99 2.08 5.26 -20.97
N GLU A 100 3.04 4.35 -21.14
CA GLU A 100 3.19 3.17 -20.29
C GLU A 100 3.61 3.56 -18.87
N LEU A 101 4.46 4.59 -18.68
CA LEU A 101 4.79 5.10 -17.35
C LEU A 101 3.57 5.65 -16.62
N ARG A 102 2.69 6.37 -17.32
CA ARG A 102 1.43 6.90 -16.78
C ARG A 102 0.49 5.77 -16.37
N LEU A 103 0.31 4.78 -17.24
CA LEU A 103 -0.50 3.60 -16.96
C LEU A 103 0.06 2.82 -15.76
N PHE A 104 1.38 2.64 -15.70
CA PHE A 104 2.05 1.98 -14.59
C PHE A 104 1.85 2.73 -13.27
N ALA A 105 1.97 4.06 -13.28
CA ALA A 105 1.74 4.90 -12.10
C ALA A 105 0.29 4.82 -11.63
N ALA A 106 -0.68 4.93 -12.55
CA ALA A 106 -2.10 4.80 -12.24
C ALA A 106 -2.44 3.44 -11.63
N ALA A 107 -1.91 2.36 -12.20
CA ALA A 107 -2.09 1.00 -11.67
C ALA A 107 -1.49 0.84 -10.26
N ASN A 108 -0.31 1.42 -10.01
CA ASN A 108 0.31 1.40 -8.68
C ASN A 108 -0.49 2.21 -7.65
N LEU A 109 -1.03 3.37 -8.04
CA LEU A 109 -1.89 4.19 -7.18
C LEU A 109 -3.17 3.45 -6.83
N LEU A 110 -3.87 2.90 -7.83
CA LEU A 110 -5.08 2.11 -7.61
C LEU A 110 -4.80 0.94 -6.67
N ARG A 111 -3.78 0.14 -6.96
CA ARG A 111 -3.37 -0.98 -6.08
C ARG A 111 -3.08 -0.51 -4.67
N SER A 112 -2.34 0.59 -4.50
CA SER A 112 -2.00 1.14 -3.19
C SER A 112 -3.25 1.56 -2.40
N LEU A 113 -4.27 2.12 -3.06
CA LEU A 113 -5.55 2.47 -2.43
C LEU A 113 -6.29 1.22 -1.92
N GLY A 114 -6.41 0.20 -2.76
CA GLY A 114 -7.01 -1.08 -2.34
C GLY A 114 -6.25 -1.73 -1.19
N GLN A 115 -4.92 -1.72 -1.26
CA GLN A 115 -4.08 -2.26 -0.19
C GLN A 115 -4.23 -1.50 1.12
N LEU A 116 -4.37 -0.18 1.08
CA LEU A 116 -4.57 0.64 2.28
C LEU A 116 -5.87 0.29 2.99
N VAL A 117 -6.95 0.07 2.25
CA VAL A 117 -8.26 -0.27 2.81
C VAL A 117 -8.25 -1.66 3.44
N CYS A 118 -7.60 -2.64 2.80
CA CYS A 118 -7.67 -4.04 3.24
C CYS A 118 -6.58 -4.46 4.24
N ASN A 119 -5.45 -3.73 4.28
CA ASN A 119 -4.28 -4.11 5.08
C ASN A 119 -3.88 -3.03 6.09
N GLY A 120 -4.62 -1.91 6.14
CA GLY A 120 -4.38 -0.82 7.06
C GLY A 120 -4.66 -1.23 8.51
N HIS A 121 -3.69 -1.00 9.38
CA HIS A 121 -3.81 -1.20 10.82
C HIS A 121 -3.87 0.16 11.50
N ALA A 122 -4.74 0.29 12.50
CA ALA A 122 -4.80 1.47 13.34
C ALA A 122 -3.59 1.51 14.27
N THR A 123 -2.83 2.60 14.26
CA THR A 123 -1.79 2.82 15.27
C THR A 123 -2.42 3.55 16.45
N LEU A 124 -2.37 2.93 17.63
CA LEU A 124 -3.02 3.39 18.85
C LEU A 124 -2.01 4.02 19.81
N SER A 125 -2.49 4.89 20.69
CA SER A 125 -1.76 5.44 21.83
C SER A 125 -2.66 5.32 23.04
N LEU A 126 -2.11 4.94 24.19
CA LEU A 126 -2.81 5.05 25.47
C LEU A 126 -2.90 6.52 25.86
N ALA A 127 -4.07 6.95 26.30
CA ALA A 127 -4.33 8.27 26.85
C ALA A 127 -5.15 8.13 28.13
N THR A 128 -4.81 8.92 29.14
CA THR A 128 -5.59 9.04 30.37
C THR A 128 -6.72 10.03 30.16
N VAL A 129 -7.93 9.67 30.57
CA VAL A 129 -9.12 10.50 30.51
C VAL A 129 -9.65 10.63 31.94
N ASP A 130 -9.95 11.86 32.36
CA ASP A 130 -10.63 12.10 33.63
C ASP A 130 -12.12 11.85 33.40
N ASP A 131 -12.69 10.87 34.11
CA ASP A 131 -14.12 10.67 34.13
C ASP A 131 -14.72 11.64 35.15
N ASP A 132 -15.26 12.76 34.66
CA ASP A 132 -16.00 13.74 35.48
C ASP A 132 -17.36 13.14 35.87
N ASP A 133 -17.35 12.23 36.84
CA ASP A 133 -18.58 11.76 37.46
C ASP A 133 -19.02 12.82 38.49
N CYS A 134 -20.07 13.56 38.16
CA CYS A 134 -20.65 14.66 38.94
C CYS A 134 -21.05 14.23 40.36
N GLY A 135 -20.08 14.13 41.27
CA GLY A 135 -20.30 14.03 42.71
C GLY A 135 -19.53 12.94 43.45
N ASN A 136 -18.78 12.04 42.79
CA ASN A 136 -18.16 10.90 43.49
C ASN A 136 -16.74 10.56 42.99
N GLY A 137 -15.75 11.38 43.39
CA GLY A 137 -14.32 11.08 43.24
C GLY A 137 -13.78 11.20 41.81
N ARG A 138 -12.55 11.71 41.66
CA ARG A 138 -11.86 11.74 40.36
C ARG A 138 -11.35 10.35 40.04
N THR A 139 -11.95 9.70 39.05
CA THR A 139 -11.45 8.43 38.50
C THR A 139 -10.72 8.75 37.20
N VAL A 140 -9.48 8.27 37.07
CA VAL A 140 -8.70 8.39 35.84
C VAL A 140 -8.79 7.06 35.11
N SER A 141 -9.32 7.05 33.89
CA SER A 141 -9.38 5.86 33.04
C SER A 141 -8.36 5.94 31.91
N GLU A 142 -7.82 4.79 31.51
CA GLU A 142 -6.94 4.68 30.35
C GLU A 142 -7.74 4.21 29.13
N ARG A 143 -7.55 4.88 28.00
CA ARG A 143 -8.20 4.53 26.73
C ARG A 143 -7.21 4.52 25.58
N GLU A 144 -7.35 3.52 24.71
CA GLU A 144 -6.66 3.49 23.42
C GLU A 144 -7.28 4.50 22.45
N VAL A 145 -6.45 5.39 21.92
CA VAL A 145 -6.84 6.42 20.95
C VAL A 145 -6.09 6.19 19.65
N ARG A 146 -6.82 6.07 18.54
CA ARG A 146 -6.23 5.95 17.20
C ARG A 146 -5.52 7.25 16.82
N ARG A 147 -4.22 7.17 16.53
CA ARG A 147 -3.38 8.29 16.09
C ARG A 147 -3.08 8.27 14.61
N ALA A 148 -2.97 7.09 14.01
CA ALA A 148 -2.61 6.95 12.62
C ALA A 148 -3.16 5.65 12.00
N THR A 149 -2.90 5.49 10.70
CA THR A 149 -3.05 4.22 9.99
C THR A 149 -1.72 3.89 9.35
N ALA A 150 -1.25 2.67 9.54
CA ALA A 150 -0.02 2.16 8.97
C ALA A 150 -0.28 0.80 8.32
N ILE A 151 0.62 0.39 7.42
CA ILE A 151 0.58 -0.95 6.84
C ILE A 151 1.83 -1.69 7.32
N TYR A 152 1.62 -2.80 8.00
CA TYR A 152 2.67 -3.71 8.46
C TYR A 152 2.55 -5.00 7.65
N PRO A 153 3.33 -5.19 6.56
CA PRO A 153 3.10 -6.29 5.63
C PRO A 153 3.08 -7.67 6.28
N SER A 154 3.98 -7.93 7.23
CA SER A 154 4.02 -9.22 7.94
C SER A 154 2.77 -9.49 8.76
N ALA A 155 2.22 -8.47 9.42
CA ALA A 155 0.99 -8.60 10.19
C ALA A 155 -0.25 -8.75 9.30
N ALA A 156 -0.27 -8.04 8.17
CA ALA A 156 -1.36 -8.08 7.20
C ALA A 156 -1.53 -9.45 6.51
N MET A 157 -0.58 -10.38 6.67
CA MET A 157 -0.73 -11.77 6.20
C MET A 157 -1.58 -12.64 7.15
N MET A 158 -1.81 -12.20 8.38
CA MET A 158 -2.64 -12.94 9.32
C MET A 158 -4.11 -12.78 8.94
N ASN A 159 -4.80 -13.91 8.79
CA ASN A 159 -6.24 -13.89 8.53
C ASN A 159 -7.00 -13.53 9.82
N HIS A 160 -8.15 -12.88 9.64
CA HIS A 160 -9.07 -12.64 10.74
C HIS A 160 -9.74 -13.95 11.21
N SER A 161 -9.86 -14.11 12.52
CA SER A 161 -10.71 -15.09 13.19
C SER A 161 -11.47 -14.36 14.29
N CYS A 162 -12.76 -14.67 14.48
CA CYS A 162 -13.54 -14.16 15.60
C CYS A 162 -13.05 -14.71 16.96
N ASP A 163 -12.30 -15.80 16.94
CA ASP A 163 -11.59 -16.39 18.07
C ASP A 163 -10.10 -16.54 17.69
N PRO A 164 -9.30 -15.47 17.82
CA PRO A 164 -7.91 -15.48 17.39
C PRO A 164 -6.99 -16.09 18.44
N ASN A 165 -5.98 -16.84 18.00
CA ASN A 165 -4.94 -17.40 18.88
C ASN A 165 -3.73 -16.46 19.05
N ILE A 166 -3.70 -15.33 18.34
CA ILE A 166 -2.66 -14.29 18.41
C ILE A 166 -3.36 -12.92 18.42
N ILE A 167 -2.93 -12.03 19.31
CA ILE A 167 -3.36 -10.63 19.34
C ILE A 167 -2.19 -9.79 18.83
N ASN A 168 -2.45 -8.99 17.80
CA ASN A 168 -1.51 -8.03 17.26
C ASN A 168 -2.00 -6.63 17.64
N THR A 169 -1.64 -6.20 18.85
CA THR A 169 -1.89 -4.85 19.39
C THR A 169 -0.89 -3.84 18.84
#